data_AF-A0A7I8MR89-F1
#
_entry.id   AF-A0A7I8MR89-F1
#
_cell.length_a   1.000
_cell.length_b   1.000
_cell.length_c   1.000
_cell.angle_alpha   90.00
_cell.angle_beta   90.00
_cell.angle_gamma   90.00
#
_symmetry.space_group_name_H-M   'P 1'
#
loop_
_entity.id
_entity.type
_entity.pdbx_description
1 polymer ?
#
loop_
_entity_poly.entity_id
_entity_poly.type
_entity_poly.pdbx_seq_one_letter_code
_entity_poly.pdbx_strand_id
1 'polypeptide(L)'
;MTRTRDHLQRRCPRLGGPVGFSYCRTMGDNGLPCWKVFDCWWEMFDVVAYFKGRLDDETFEKIATARPKPKVTSILEIVEQAQKRVAQDRVTKPEAIQEHRFDHDVHERENISED
;
A
#
# COMPACT_ATOMS: atom_id res chain seq x y z
N MET A 1 -41.63 -5.23 -8.93
CA MET A 1 -40.91 -6.52 -8.96
C MET A 1 -39.41 -6.27 -9.02
N THR A 2 -38.76 -6.31 -7.88
CA THR A 2 -37.32 -6.04 -7.70
C THR A 2 -36.54 -7.24 -8.24
N ARG A 3 -36.32 -7.33 -9.56
CA ARG A 3 -35.56 -8.44 -10.17
C ARG A 3 -34.17 -8.48 -9.56
N THR A 4 -33.95 -9.48 -8.71
CA THR A 4 -32.68 -9.77 -8.05
C THR A 4 -31.71 -10.34 -9.10
N ARG A 5 -30.67 -9.58 -9.41
CA ARG A 5 -29.66 -9.92 -10.43
C ARG A 5 -28.47 -10.69 -9.84
N ASP A 6 -28.67 -11.27 -8.65
CA ASP A 6 -27.62 -11.90 -7.85
C ASP A 6 -27.10 -13.22 -8.45
N HIS A 7 -27.83 -13.79 -9.42
CA HIS A 7 -27.39 -14.94 -10.20
C HIS A 7 -26.26 -14.62 -11.19
N LEU A 8 -26.06 -13.34 -11.52
CA LEU A 8 -25.02 -12.95 -12.46
C LEU A 8 -23.64 -13.09 -11.79
N GLN A 9 -22.68 -13.62 -12.53
CA GLN A 9 -21.31 -13.79 -12.09
C GLN A 9 -20.34 -13.20 -13.13
N ARG A 10 -19.22 -12.67 -12.65
CA ARG A 10 -18.10 -12.27 -13.51
C ARG A 10 -16.78 -12.41 -12.79
N ARG A 11 -15.68 -12.35 -13.54
CA ARG A 11 -14.35 -12.26 -12.95
C ARG A 11 -14.14 -10.90 -12.29
N CYS A 12 -13.74 -10.91 -11.03
CA CYS A 12 -13.42 -9.71 -10.25
C CYS A 12 -12.00 -9.23 -10.55
N PRO A 13 -11.80 -7.98 -11.03
CA PRO A 13 -10.46 -7.45 -11.25
C PRO A 13 -9.68 -7.21 -9.95
N ARG A 14 -10.34 -7.16 -8.78
CA ARG A 14 -9.68 -7.01 -7.47
C ARG A 14 -9.20 -8.34 -6.89
N LEU A 15 -9.96 -9.41 -7.09
CA LEU A 15 -9.72 -10.72 -6.45
C LEU A 15 -9.16 -11.77 -7.40
N GLY A 16 -9.21 -11.53 -8.71
CA GLY A 16 -8.69 -12.44 -9.73
C GLY A 16 -9.54 -13.67 -10.03
N GLY A 17 -10.65 -13.89 -9.31
CA GLY A 17 -11.57 -15.03 -9.46
C GLY A 17 -13.02 -14.63 -9.81
N PRO A 18 -13.90 -15.61 -10.09
CA PRO A 18 -15.32 -15.38 -10.33
C PRO A 18 -16.04 -14.96 -9.03
N VAL A 19 -16.88 -13.92 -9.12
CA VAL A 19 -17.72 -13.45 -8.02
C VAL A 19 -19.13 -13.15 -8.52
N GLY A 20 -20.11 -13.35 -7.64
CA GLY A 20 -21.51 -12.98 -7.90
C GLY A 20 -21.78 -11.48 -7.69
N PHE A 21 -22.86 -10.99 -8.28
CA PHE A 21 -23.31 -9.61 -8.07
C PHE A 21 -23.69 -9.34 -6.61
N SER A 22 -24.22 -10.34 -5.89
CA SER A 22 -24.49 -10.26 -4.46
C SER A 22 -23.24 -9.89 -3.66
N TYR A 23 -22.10 -10.52 -3.96
CA TYR A 23 -20.82 -10.22 -3.34
C TYR A 23 -20.42 -8.75 -3.59
N CYS A 24 -20.57 -8.27 -4.84
CA CYS A 24 -20.25 -6.88 -5.16
C CYS A 24 -21.15 -5.87 -4.43
N ARG A 25 -22.35 -6.25 -4.00
CA ARG A 25 -23.28 -5.37 -3.28
C ARG A 25 -22.97 -5.19 -1.80
N THR A 26 -22.24 -6.13 -1.18
CA THR A 26 -22.05 -6.17 0.27
C THR A 26 -20.61 -5.90 0.72
N MET A 27 -19.66 -5.89 -0.21
CA MET A 27 -18.21 -5.89 0.10
C MET A 27 -17.52 -4.53 -0.07
N GLY A 28 -18.27 -3.45 -0.18
CA GLY A 28 -17.75 -2.09 -0.06
C GLY A 28 -17.68 -1.64 1.40
N ASP A 29 -17.11 -0.46 1.62
CA ASP A 29 -16.95 0.08 2.96
C ASP A 29 -18.31 0.40 3.60
N ASN A 30 -18.44 0.18 4.92
CA ASN A 30 -19.67 0.44 5.69
C ASN A 30 -20.92 -0.29 5.17
N GLY A 31 -20.77 -1.47 4.55
CA GLY A 31 -21.89 -2.24 4.02
C GLY A 31 -22.42 -1.74 2.67
N LEU A 32 -21.69 -0.84 2.01
CA LEU A 32 -22.02 -0.35 0.68
C LEU A 32 -21.59 -1.34 -0.42
N PRO A 33 -22.13 -1.20 -1.64
CA PRO A 33 -21.58 -1.82 -2.82
C PRO A 33 -20.11 -1.46 -3.06
N CYS A 34 -19.39 -2.38 -3.69
CA CYS A 34 -18.03 -2.17 -4.14
C CYS A 34 -17.95 -0.93 -5.04
N TRP A 35 -16.96 -0.07 -4.84
CA TRP A 35 -16.76 1.15 -5.64
C TRP A 35 -16.60 0.90 -7.16
N LYS A 36 -16.18 -0.30 -7.57
CA LYS A 36 -16.11 -0.71 -8.99
C LYS A 36 -17.42 -1.28 -9.54
N VAL A 37 -18.52 -1.28 -8.79
CA VAL A 37 -19.73 -2.00 -9.20
C VAL A 37 -20.31 -1.45 -10.51
N PHE A 38 -20.22 -0.15 -10.77
CA PHE A 38 -20.66 0.42 -12.03
C PHE A 38 -19.78 -0.06 -13.19
N ASP A 39 -18.45 0.06 -13.05
CA ASP A 39 -17.48 -0.40 -14.05
C ASP A 39 -17.53 -1.91 -14.32
N CYS A 40 -17.88 -2.71 -13.31
CA CYS A 40 -17.92 -4.16 -13.43
C CYS A 40 -19.22 -4.67 -14.05
N TRP A 41 -20.33 -3.94 -13.98
CA TRP A 41 -21.64 -4.52 -14.32
C TRP A 41 -22.41 -3.75 -15.42
N TRP A 42 -21.90 -2.61 -15.88
CA TRP A 42 -22.56 -1.78 -16.91
C TRP A 42 -22.84 -2.52 -18.23
N GLU A 43 -21.96 -3.43 -18.65
CA GLU A 43 -22.15 -4.21 -19.89
C GLU A 43 -23.23 -5.30 -19.76
N MET A 44 -23.52 -5.76 -18.53
CA MET A 44 -24.44 -6.88 -18.33
C MET A 44 -25.88 -6.42 -18.08
N PHE A 45 -26.06 -5.26 -17.45
CA PHE A 45 -27.37 -4.63 -17.26
C PHE A 45 -27.21 -3.18 -16.86
N ASP A 46 -28.31 -2.44 -16.87
CA ASP A 46 -28.38 -1.09 -16.31
C ASP A 46 -28.22 -1.11 -14.78
N VAL A 47 -26.97 -1.14 -14.34
CA VAL A 47 -26.55 -1.14 -12.94
C VAL A 47 -26.80 0.23 -12.28
N VAL A 48 -26.84 1.31 -13.06
CA VAL A 48 -27.14 2.65 -12.55
C VAL A 48 -28.61 2.73 -12.13
N ALA A 49 -29.53 2.38 -13.02
CA ALA A 49 -30.96 2.34 -12.68
C ALA A 49 -31.26 1.32 -11.58
N TYR A 50 -30.51 0.22 -11.53
CA TYR A 50 -30.63 -0.77 -10.45
C TYR A 50 -30.42 -0.16 -9.06
N PHE A 51 -29.34 0.63 -8.90
CA PHE A 51 -28.98 1.22 -7.62
C PHE A 51 -29.79 2.48 -7.33
N LYS A 52 -30.10 3.33 -8.31
CA LYS A 52 -31.01 4.48 -8.12
C LYS A 52 -32.41 4.08 -7.62
N GLY A 53 -32.89 2.90 -7.99
CA GLY A 53 -34.16 2.37 -7.49
C GLY A 53 -34.09 1.69 -6.11
N ARG A 54 -32.92 1.63 -5.46
CA ARG A 54 -32.71 0.85 -4.21
C ARG A 54 -31.94 1.58 -3.13
N LEU A 55 -31.03 2.47 -3.51
CA LEU A 55 -30.23 3.29 -2.60
C LEU A 55 -30.85 4.68 -2.51
N ASP A 56 -30.64 5.34 -1.38
CA ASP A 56 -30.81 6.78 -1.28
C ASP A 56 -29.81 7.52 -2.16
N ASP A 57 -30.16 8.73 -2.58
CA ASP A 57 -29.36 9.53 -3.51
C ASP A 57 -27.97 9.86 -2.93
N GLU A 58 -27.88 10.12 -1.62
CA GLU A 58 -26.62 10.42 -0.94
C GLU A 58 -25.65 9.23 -0.99
N THR A 59 -26.15 8.03 -0.69
CA THR A 59 -25.39 6.78 -0.75
C THR A 59 -25.02 6.44 -2.19
N PHE A 60 -25.91 6.66 -3.14
CA PHE A 60 -25.63 6.47 -4.55
C PHE A 60 -24.48 7.37 -5.02
N GLU A 61 -24.53 8.67 -4.69
CA GLU A 61 -23.47 9.63 -5.03
C GLU A 61 -22.13 9.27 -4.39
N LYS A 62 -22.14 8.84 -3.12
CA LYS A 62 -20.92 8.36 -2.44
C LYS A 62 -20.23 7.23 -3.21
N ILE A 63 -20.99 6.25 -3.69
CA ILE A 63 -20.43 5.11 -4.44
C ILE A 63 -20.02 5.54 -5.86
N ALA A 64 -20.82 6.39 -6.51
CA ALA A 64 -20.53 6.88 -7.86
C ALA A 64 -19.26 7.74 -7.92
N THR A 65 -18.94 8.44 -6.83
CA THR A 65 -17.76 9.31 -6.71
C THR A 65 -16.58 8.63 -6.00
N ALA A 66 -16.78 7.46 -5.38
CA ALA A 66 -15.75 6.69 -4.70
C ALA A 66 -14.68 6.18 -5.68
N ARG A 67 -13.71 7.03 -6.03
CA ARG A 67 -12.44 6.58 -6.60
C ARG A 67 -11.43 6.38 -5.46
N PRO A 68 -10.73 5.24 -5.40
CA PRO A 68 -9.64 5.09 -4.45
C PRO A 68 -8.55 6.13 -4.76
N LYS A 69 -8.06 6.81 -3.72
CA LYS A 69 -6.93 7.72 -3.84
C LYS A 69 -5.76 6.97 -4.51
N PRO A 70 -5.11 7.56 -5.54
CA PRO A 70 -4.04 6.87 -6.25
C PRO A 70 -2.89 6.56 -5.28
N LYS A 71 -2.46 5.28 -5.24
CA LYS A 71 -1.39 4.76 -4.36
C LYS A 71 -0.05 5.51 -4.43
N VAL A 72 0.15 6.36 -5.44
CA VAL A 72 1.36 7.16 -5.62
C VAL A 72 1.60 8.10 -4.44
N THR A 73 0.53 8.66 -3.84
CA THR A 73 0.67 9.54 -2.67
C THR A 73 1.21 8.78 -1.46
N SER A 74 0.79 7.53 -1.26
CA SER A 74 1.27 6.70 -0.15
C SER A 74 2.76 6.34 -0.27
N ILE A 75 3.27 6.12 -1.49
CA ILE A 75 4.70 5.86 -1.70
C ILE A 75 5.53 7.11 -1.38
N LEU A 76 5.07 8.29 -1.81
CA LEU A 76 5.75 9.55 -1.52
C LEU A 76 5.83 9.85 -0.02
N GLU A 77 4.75 9.60 0.72
CA GLU A 77 4.72 9.75 2.19
C GLU A 77 5.72 8.83 2.90
N ILE A 78 5.85 7.57 2.45
CA ILE A 78 6.81 6.61 3.01
C ILE A 78 8.26 7.04 2.70
N VAL A 79 8.51 7.52 1.48
CA VAL A 79 9.84 8.04 1.07
C VAL A 79 10.21 9.26 1.92
N GLU A 80 9.29 10.18 2.15
CA GLU A 80 9.53 11.37 2.98
C GLU A 80 9.83 11.00 4.45
N GLN A 81 9.11 10.04 5.01
CA GLN A 81 9.38 9.52 6.36
C GLN A 81 10.75 8.83 6.46
N ALA A 82 11.16 8.09 5.44
CA ALA A 82 12.48 7.47 5.40
C ALA A 82 13.60 8.52 5.32
N GLN A 83 13.43 9.57 4.51
CA GLN A 83 14.39 10.68 4.41
C GLN A 83 14.55 11.42 5.74
N LYS A 84 13.45 11.68 6.47
CA LYS A 84 13.50 12.34 7.79
C LYS A 84 14.29 11.53 8.83
N ARG A 85 14.15 10.20 8.85
CA ARG A 85 14.92 9.31 9.74
C ARG A 85 16.42 9.36 9.46
N VAL A 86 16.79 9.28 8.18
CA VAL A 86 18.21 9.35 7.76
C VAL A 86 18.83 10.71 8.06
N ALA A 87 18.05 11.80 7.94
CA ALA A 87 18.51 13.14 8.30
C ALA A 87 18.73 13.31 9.82
N GLN A 88 17.91 12.67 10.66
CA GLN A 88 18.04 12.71 12.12
C GLN A 88 19.25 11.90 12.61
N ASP A 89 19.53 10.74 12.03
CA ASP A 89 20.68 9.89 12.39
C ASP A 89 22.04 10.54 12.04
N ARG A 90 22.10 11.47 11.08
CA ARG A 90 23.33 12.20 10.73
C ARG A 90 23.69 13.31 11.71
N VAL A 91 22.76 13.79 12.53
CA VAL A 91 22.99 14.93 13.45
C VAL A 91 23.57 14.48 14.81
N THR A 92 23.48 13.19 15.15
CA THR A 92 23.75 12.67 16.51
C THR A 92 25.10 11.99 16.74
N LYS A 93 26.02 11.93 15.77
CA LYS A 93 27.34 11.30 15.99
C LYS A 93 28.41 12.34 16.31
N PRO A 94 28.85 12.52 17.58
CA PRO A 94 30.10 13.22 17.84
C PRO A 94 31.27 12.33 17.41
N GLU A 95 32.17 12.88 16.59
CA GLU A 95 33.44 12.25 16.24
C GLU A 95 34.28 12.01 17.51
N ALA A 96 34.64 10.76 17.77
CA ALA A 96 35.76 10.41 18.62
C ALA A 96 36.77 9.63 17.76
N ILE A 97 37.72 10.36 17.18
CA ILE A 97 38.93 9.77 16.60
C ILE A 97 39.99 9.83 17.70
N GLN A 98 40.21 8.70 18.38
CA GLN A 98 41.35 8.54 19.29
C GLN A 98 42.53 7.97 18.50
N GLU A 99 43.49 8.84 18.18
CA GLU A 99 44.82 8.43 17.72
C GLU A 99 45.56 7.78 18.89
N HIS A 100 45.57 6.45 18.94
CA HIS A 100 46.43 5.73 19.88
C HIS A 100 47.84 5.62 19.28
N ARG A 101 48.69 6.55 19.70
CA ARG A 101 50.14 6.49 19.60
C ARG A 101 50.65 5.16 20.17
N PHE A 102 51.14 4.29 19.30
CA PHE A 102 51.76 3.01 19.65
C PHE A 102 53.28 3.26 19.74
N ASP A 103 53.76 3.69 20.90
CA ASP A 103 55.19 3.56 21.22
C ASP A 103 55.43 2.08 21.52
N HIS A 104 56.06 1.35 20.58
CA HIS A 104 56.61 0.03 20.87
C HIS A 104 58.13 0.07 20.69
N ASP A 105 58.76 0.05 21.86
CA ASP A 105 60.18 -0.10 22.15
C ASP A 105 60.92 -1.04 21.20
N VAL A 106 62.08 -0.54 20.73
CA VAL A 106 63.15 -1.30 20.09
C VAL A 106 63.97 -1.97 21.20
N HIS A 107 63.81 -3.28 21.35
CA HIS A 107 64.70 -4.19 22.08
C HIS A 107 64.57 -5.55 21.38
N GLU A 108 65.58 -6.36 21.11
CA GLU A 108 67.03 -6.22 21.06
C GLU A 108 67.48 -7.50 20.34
N ARG A 109 68.24 -7.35 19.24
CA ARG A 109 69.29 -8.24 18.73
C ARG A 109 69.10 -9.77 18.91
N GLU A 110 68.59 -10.44 17.87
CA GLU A 110 68.96 -11.83 17.62
C GLU A 110 70.33 -11.87 16.93
N ASN A 111 71.29 -12.41 17.68
CA ASN A 111 72.63 -12.78 17.22
C ASN A 111 72.66 -14.32 17.32
N ILE A 112 72.89 -15.01 16.21
CA ILE A 112 73.81 -16.16 16.08
C ILE A 112 73.68 -16.68 14.64
N SER A 113 74.75 -16.39 13.91
CA SER A 113 75.15 -16.84 12.59
C SER A 113 75.58 -18.31 12.59
N GLU A 114 75.31 -18.98 11.47
CA GLU A 114 75.97 -20.19 10.99
C GLU A 114 77.49 -19.98 10.87
N ASP A 115 78.29 -20.87 11.49
CA ASP A 115 79.43 -21.62 10.91
C ASP A 115 79.94 -22.67 11.93
#